data_AF-A0A078ANR4-F1
#
_entry.id   AF-A0A078ANR4-F1
#
_cell.length_a   1.000
_cell.length_b   1.000
_cell.length_c   1.000
_cell.angle_alpha   90.00
_cell.angle_beta   90.00
_cell.angle_gamma   90.00
#
_symmetry.space_group_name_H-M   'P 1'
#
loop_
_entity.id
_entity.type
_entity.pdbx_description
1 polymer ?
#
loop_
_entity_poly.entity_id
_entity_poly.type
_entity_poly.pdbx_seq_one_letter_code
_entity_poly.pdbx_strand_id
1 'polypeptide(L)'
;MTSKKGIEFEISIRAATINSPDQTNLQVLWIRGPKKIDTRVKQVKDGKVAFNEKFQMKTAMEIGDNGEVLPKPTTLQLIETDSKKFLGECILDLAKYCATPETSEKLKLEQCEDDKAYIEIRVRAKESDDTATPSHRGSITQRRKTILQQDNTDIQSQRSNIRDDKEEQKLMNQLENLLNEIDLQRKQNQKKQQEIEGKKQSQNDQYAHLSDIDKDKLIVLDGQIKNKKDVFDKMSVKTKELESEAEKLKQMTNLSELMKIKMLCDKTQREHDQFEKEIADFYDIDRFQL
;
A
#
# COMPACT_ATOMS: atom_id res chain seq x y z
N MET A 1 -25.73 0.93 -15.09
CA MET A 1 -25.70 1.17 -13.63
C MET A 1 -24.91 0.03 -13.02
N THR A 2 -23.74 0.27 -12.44
CA THR A 2 -22.97 -0.79 -11.77
C THR A 2 -23.66 -1.17 -10.46
N SER A 3 -24.09 -2.43 -10.38
CA SER A 3 -24.67 -2.97 -9.15
C SER A 3 -23.59 -3.14 -8.09
N LYS A 4 -23.93 -2.98 -6.81
CA LYS A 4 -22.98 -3.09 -5.69
C LYS A 4 -23.45 -4.14 -4.70
N LYS A 5 -22.52 -4.95 -4.21
CA LYS A 5 -22.78 -6.00 -3.21
C LYS A 5 -21.90 -5.80 -1.97
N GLY A 6 -22.51 -5.78 -0.80
CA GLY A 6 -21.78 -5.73 0.47
C GLY A 6 -21.16 -7.08 0.79
N ILE A 7 -19.84 -7.12 1.02
CA ILE A 7 -19.12 -8.33 1.40
C ILE A 7 -18.23 -8.04 2.60
N GLU A 8 -18.25 -8.94 3.56
CA GLU A 8 -17.34 -8.99 4.70
C GLU A 8 -16.21 -9.99 4.41
N PHE A 9 -14.97 -9.51 4.50
CA PHE A 9 -13.76 -10.32 4.34
C PHE A 9 -13.05 -10.45 5.69
N GLU A 10 -12.73 -11.69 6.07
CA GLU A 10 -11.76 -12.01 7.10
C GLU A 10 -10.47 -12.51 6.45
N ILE A 11 -9.38 -11.74 6.56
CA ILE A 11 -8.05 -12.11 6.09
C ILE A 11 -7.23 -12.52 7.30
N SER A 12 -6.80 -13.77 7.33
CA SER A 12 -5.87 -14.30 8.32
C SER A 12 -4.46 -14.38 7.71
N ILE A 13 -3.54 -13.58 8.22
CA ILE A 13 -2.11 -13.67 7.88
C ILE A 13 -1.50 -14.75 8.77
N ARG A 14 -1.20 -15.91 8.19
CA ARG A 14 -0.71 -17.07 8.95
C ARG A 14 0.79 -16.99 9.16
N ALA A 15 1.53 -16.87 8.07
CA ALA A 15 2.98 -16.87 8.11
C ALA A 15 3.59 -16.11 6.92
N ALA A 16 4.85 -15.73 7.04
CA ALA A 16 5.70 -15.35 5.92
C ALA A 16 6.93 -16.27 5.88
N THR A 17 7.41 -16.59 4.69
CA THR A 17 8.67 -17.32 4.47
C THR A 17 9.59 -16.42 3.68
N ILE A 18 10.81 -16.21 4.17
CA ILE A 18 11.81 -15.33 3.55
C ILE A 18 13.22 -15.76 3.99
N ASN A 19 14.18 -15.68 3.07
CA ASN A 19 15.59 -15.82 3.40
C ASN A 19 16.12 -14.57 4.12
N SER A 20 15.93 -14.51 5.44
CA SER A 20 16.49 -13.47 6.32
C SER A 20 17.15 -14.12 7.54
N PRO A 21 18.12 -13.45 8.19
CA PRO A 21 18.74 -13.98 9.39
C PRO A 21 17.70 -14.35 10.46
N ASP A 22 17.97 -15.42 11.21
CA ASP A 22 17.16 -15.73 12.38
C ASP A 22 17.19 -14.56 13.36
N GLN A 23 16.10 -14.40 14.12
CA GLN A 23 15.86 -13.28 15.04
C GLN A 23 15.57 -11.92 14.39
N THR A 24 15.58 -11.80 13.05
CA THR A 24 15.11 -10.59 12.39
C THR A 24 13.64 -10.31 12.73
N ASN A 25 13.34 -9.09 13.15
CA ASN A 25 11.99 -8.66 13.51
C ASN A 25 11.22 -8.22 12.26
N LEU A 26 10.15 -8.96 11.93
CA LEU A 26 9.30 -8.69 10.77
C LEU A 26 7.88 -8.33 11.18
N GLN A 27 7.23 -7.52 10.35
CA GLN A 27 5.79 -7.26 10.39
C GLN A 27 5.21 -7.27 8.98
N VAL A 28 3.93 -7.59 8.86
CA VAL A 28 3.17 -7.42 7.61
C VAL A 28 2.29 -6.20 7.72
N LEU A 29 2.43 -5.29 6.76
CA LEU A 29 1.60 -4.11 6.60
C LEU A 29 0.54 -4.39 5.54
N TRP A 30 -0.72 -4.39 5.97
CA TRP A 30 -1.86 -4.51 5.10
C TRP A 30 -2.37 -3.13 4.66
N ILE A 31 -2.38 -2.88 3.35
CA ILE A 31 -2.69 -1.59 2.75
C ILE A 31 -3.91 -1.70 1.84
N ARG A 32 -4.86 -0.78 2.03
CA ARG A 32 -6.05 -0.64 1.19
C ARG A 32 -6.45 0.81 1.03
N GLY A 33 -6.13 1.41 -0.11
CA GLY A 33 -6.31 2.84 -0.33
C GLY A 33 -5.58 3.63 0.78
N PRO A 34 -6.25 4.53 1.51
CA PRO A 34 -5.62 5.30 2.59
C PRO A 34 -5.48 4.51 3.91
N LYS A 35 -6.15 3.35 4.05
CA LYS A 35 -6.11 2.57 5.29
C LYS A 35 -4.89 1.66 5.32
N LYS A 36 -4.22 1.63 6.46
CA LYS A 36 -3.08 0.78 6.74
C LYS A 36 -3.28 0.10 8.08
N ILE A 37 -3.03 -1.20 8.16
CA ILE A 37 -3.12 -1.99 9.38
C ILE A 37 -1.88 -2.88 9.43
N ASP A 38 -1.17 -2.85 10.55
CA ASP A 38 0.04 -3.61 10.81
C ASP A 38 -0.27 -4.86 11.66
N THR A 39 0.43 -5.95 11.37
CA THR A 39 0.51 -7.08 12.31
C THR A 39 1.43 -6.73 13.47
N ARG A 40 1.38 -7.51 14.55
CA ARG A 40 2.43 -7.48 15.57
C ARG A 40 3.76 -7.89 14.95
N VAL A 41 4.82 -7.33 15.53
CA VAL A 41 6.20 -7.70 15.21
C VAL A 41 6.49 -9.12 15.68
N LYS A 42 7.08 -9.93 14.82
CA LYS A 42 7.43 -11.33 15.07
C LYS A 42 8.82 -11.63 14.52
N GLN A 43 9.56 -12.47 15.24
CA GLN A 43 10.91 -12.85 14.85
C GLN A 43 10.92 -14.01 13.85
N VAL A 44 11.86 -13.95 12.90
CA VAL A 44 12.19 -15.07 12.00
C VAL A 44 12.79 -16.22 12.80
N LYS A 45 12.29 -17.43 12.53
CA LYS A 45 12.85 -18.70 12.98
C LYS A 45 12.85 -19.68 11.82
N ASP A 46 14.02 -20.22 11.49
CA ASP A 46 14.21 -21.18 10.40
C ASP A 46 13.68 -20.64 9.05
N GLY A 47 13.93 -19.36 8.77
CA GLY A 47 13.47 -18.69 7.54
C GLY A 47 11.94 -18.47 7.46
N LYS A 48 11.20 -18.69 8.55
CA LYS A 48 9.74 -18.52 8.63
C LYS A 48 9.34 -17.65 9.81
N VAL A 49 8.29 -16.84 9.61
CA VAL A 49 7.63 -16.06 10.67
C VAL A 49 6.18 -16.47 10.75
N ALA A 50 5.69 -16.82 11.95
CA ALA A 50 4.28 -17.10 12.20
C ALA A 50 3.59 -15.90 12.86
N PHE A 51 2.60 -15.34 12.18
CA PHE A 51 1.80 -14.21 12.67
C PHE A 51 0.51 -14.70 13.34
N ASN A 52 -0.28 -15.49 12.61
CA ASN A 52 -1.62 -15.94 13.01
C ASN A 52 -2.58 -14.80 13.40
N GLU A 53 -2.53 -13.70 12.65
CA GLU A 53 -3.35 -12.51 12.91
C GLU A 53 -4.50 -12.41 11.93
N LYS A 54 -5.62 -11.88 12.41
CA LYS A 54 -6.87 -11.79 11.67
C LYS A 54 -7.29 -10.35 11.51
N PHE A 55 -7.70 -10.02 10.30
CA PHE A 55 -8.22 -8.72 9.93
C PHE A 55 -9.59 -8.87 9.30
N GLN A 56 -10.56 -8.12 9.79
CA GLN A 56 -11.92 -8.12 9.26
C GLN A 56 -12.22 -6.78 8.61
N MET A 57 -12.91 -6.81 7.47
CA MET A 57 -13.39 -5.62 6.80
C MET A 57 -14.70 -5.85 6.08
N LYS A 58 -15.52 -4.81 6.02
CA LYS A 58 -16.71 -4.75 5.16
C LYS A 58 -16.44 -3.87 3.96
N THR A 59 -16.89 -4.29 2.79
CA THR A 59 -16.71 -3.52 1.56
C THR A 59 -17.78 -3.77 0.52
N ALA A 60 -18.14 -2.71 -0.21
CA ALA A 60 -18.97 -2.83 -1.41
C ALA A 60 -18.10 -3.29 -2.59
N MET A 61 -18.42 -4.44 -3.16
CA MET A 61 -17.86 -4.94 -4.42
C MET A 61 -18.73 -4.47 -5.58
N GLU A 62 -18.10 -4.03 -6.65
CA GLU A 62 -18.79 -3.55 -7.85
C GLU A 62 -18.99 -4.70 -8.83
N ILE A 63 -20.18 -4.81 -9.39
CA ILE A 63 -20.54 -5.83 -10.37
C ILE A 63 -20.53 -5.16 -11.74
N GLY A 64 -19.70 -5.69 -12.64
CA GLY A 64 -19.62 -5.24 -14.03
C GLY A 64 -20.86 -5.62 -14.83
N ASP A 65 -20.94 -5.11 -16.06
CA ASP A 65 -22.10 -5.35 -16.94
C ASP A 65 -22.24 -6.83 -17.34
N ASN A 66 -21.16 -7.60 -17.26
CA ASN A 66 -21.13 -9.05 -17.47
C ASN A 66 -21.59 -9.87 -16.23
N GLY A 67 -21.95 -9.21 -15.13
CA GLY A 67 -22.34 -9.85 -13.88
C GLY A 67 -21.16 -10.32 -13.01
N GLU A 68 -19.92 -10.13 -13.45
CA GLU A 68 -18.73 -10.48 -12.68
C GLU A 68 -18.35 -9.37 -11.69
N VAL A 69 -17.73 -9.78 -10.58
CA VAL A 69 -17.24 -8.83 -9.59
C VAL A 69 -15.94 -8.20 -10.09
N LEU A 70 -15.91 -6.87 -10.17
CA LEU A 70 -14.73 -6.12 -10.60
C LEU A 70 -13.57 -6.28 -9.60
N PRO A 71 -12.31 -6.36 -10.09
CA PRO A 71 -11.13 -6.46 -9.25
C PRO A 71 -11.07 -5.39 -8.16
N LYS A 72 -10.69 -5.80 -6.95
CA LYS A 72 -10.51 -4.91 -5.81
C LYS A 72 -9.21 -5.24 -5.08
N PRO A 73 -8.07 -4.74 -5.59
CA PRO A 73 -6.76 -5.09 -5.07
C PRO A 73 -6.52 -4.52 -3.67
N THR A 74 -5.77 -5.27 -2.88
CA THR A 74 -5.21 -4.85 -1.59
C THR A 74 -3.80 -5.38 -1.46
N THR A 75 -2.91 -4.62 -0.85
CA THR A 75 -1.48 -4.96 -0.82
C THR A 75 -1.08 -5.45 0.56
N LEU A 76 -0.26 -6.49 0.63
CA LEU A 76 0.44 -6.92 1.83
C LEU A 76 1.93 -6.66 1.61
N GLN A 77 2.54 -5.85 2.47
CA GLN A 77 3.97 -5.55 2.43
C GLN A 77 4.68 -6.21 3.60
N LEU A 78 5.83 -6.83 3.36
CA LEU A 78 6.67 -7.38 4.42
C LEU A 78 7.78 -6.37 4.74
N ILE A 79 7.91 -6.01 6.02
CA ILE A 79 8.82 -4.97 6.49
C ILE A 79 9.68 -5.51 7.63
N GLU A 80 10.99 -5.28 7.56
CA GLU A 80 11.90 -5.44 8.68
C GLU A 80 11.79 -4.23 9.60
N THR A 81 11.42 -4.43 10.86
CA THR A 81 11.06 -3.31 11.75
C THR A 81 12.25 -2.52 12.24
N ASP A 82 13.38 -3.18 12.49
CA ASP A 82 14.55 -2.55 13.11
C ASP A 82 15.21 -1.55 12.15
N SER A 83 15.30 -1.92 10.86
CA SER A 83 15.84 -1.10 9.79
C SER A 83 14.78 -0.29 9.04
N LYS A 84 13.49 -0.59 9.25
CA LYS A 84 12.37 -0.17 8.40
C LYS A 84 12.57 -0.53 6.92
N LYS A 85 13.36 -1.56 6.63
CA LYS A 85 13.62 -2.03 5.26
C LYS A 85 12.38 -2.71 4.70
N PHE A 86 11.99 -2.31 3.51
CA PHE A 86 10.98 -3.00 2.71
C PHE A 86 11.59 -4.29 2.13
N LEU A 87 10.92 -5.43 2.33
CA LEU A 87 11.41 -6.74 1.90
C LEU A 87 10.65 -7.31 0.70
N GLY A 88 9.50 -6.75 0.36
CA GLY A 88 8.66 -7.18 -0.76
C GLY A 88 7.18 -6.99 -0.48
N GLU A 89 6.36 -7.15 -1.51
CA GLU A 89 4.92 -7.02 -1.41
C GLU A 89 4.16 -8.04 -2.25
N CYS A 90 2.91 -8.31 -1.92
CA CYS A 90 2.03 -9.08 -2.77
C CYS A 90 0.65 -8.42 -2.87
N ILE A 91 0.03 -8.55 -4.04
CA ILE A 91 -1.29 -8.01 -4.32
C ILE A 91 -2.31 -9.12 -4.17
N LEU A 92 -3.29 -8.88 -3.31
CA LEU A 92 -4.45 -9.71 -3.07
C LEU A 92 -5.67 -9.08 -3.74
N ASP A 93 -6.24 -9.72 -4.75
CA ASP A 93 -7.50 -9.27 -5.33
C ASP A 93 -8.69 -9.87 -4.54
N LEU A 94 -9.41 -9.02 -3.82
CA LEU A 94 -10.57 -9.45 -3.03
C LEU A 94 -11.70 -10.02 -3.88
N ALA A 95 -11.82 -9.62 -5.16
CA ALA A 95 -12.85 -10.11 -6.07
C ALA A 95 -12.79 -11.63 -6.26
N LYS A 96 -11.57 -12.19 -6.31
CA LYS A 96 -11.31 -13.64 -6.44
C LYS A 96 -11.97 -14.46 -5.34
N TYR A 97 -12.10 -13.92 -4.14
CA TYR A 97 -12.60 -14.64 -2.96
C TYR A 97 -14.11 -14.46 -2.75
N CYS A 98 -14.79 -13.67 -3.57
CA CYS A 98 -16.25 -13.52 -3.49
C CYS A 98 -16.99 -14.82 -3.87
N ALA A 99 -16.43 -15.60 -4.80
CA ALA A 99 -17.02 -16.85 -5.28
C ALA A 99 -16.72 -18.04 -4.35
N THR A 100 -15.60 -18.00 -3.64
CA THR A 100 -15.14 -19.10 -2.79
C THR A 100 -15.13 -18.65 -1.32
N PRO A 101 -16.07 -19.14 -0.48
CA PRO A 101 -16.29 -18.58 0.85
C PRO A 101 -15.09 -18.72 1.79
N GLU A 102 -14.20 -19.69 1.59
CA GLU A 102 -12.96 -19.80 2.34
C GLU A 102 -11.85 -20.38 1.46
N THR A 103 -10.70 -19.70 1.41
CA THR A 103 -9.54 -20.11 0.62
C THR A 103 -8.26 -19.89 1.41
N SER A 104 -7.28 -20.77 1.25
CA SER A 104 -5.91 -20.59 1.76
C SER A 104 -4.94 -20.56 0.60
N GLU A 105 -4.03 -19.58 0.60
CA GLU A 105 -3.14 -19.31 -0.52
C GLU A 105 -1.77 -18.86 -0.04
N LYS A 106 -0.73 -19.18 -0.82
CA LYS A 106 0.62 -18.67 -0.66
C LYS A 106 0.87 -17.63 -1.74
N LEU A 107 0.95 -16.37 -1.35
CA LEU A 107 1.20 -15.26 -2.26
C LEU A 107 2.69 -14.99 -2.33
N LYS A 108 3.29 -15.20 -3.51
CA LYS A 108 4.70 -14.87 -3.75
C LYS A 108 4.93 -13.37 -3.49
N LEU A 109 6.04 -13.04 -2.84
CA LEU A 109 6.48 -11.65 -2.70
C LEU A 109 7.10 -11.17 -4.01
N GLU A 110 6.55 -10.09 -4.54
CA GLU A 110 7.13 -9.30 -5.61
C GLU A 110 8.12 -8.29 -5.01
N GLN A 111 9.08 -7.84 -5.82
CA GLN A 111 10.13 -6.89 -5.40
C GLN A 111 10.95 -7.39 -4.19
N CYS A 112 11.05 -8.71 -4.02
CA CYS A 112 11.87 -9.37 -3.03
C CYS A 112 13.16 -9.89 -3.68
N GLU A 113 14.29 -9.84 -2.97
CA GLU A 113 15.55 -10.45 -3.41
C GLU A 113 15.46 -11.99 -3.45
N ASP A 114 14.56 -12.58 -2.66
CA ASP A 114 14.33 -14.02 -2.59
C ASP A 114 13.13 -14.46 -3.42
N ASP A 115 13.40 -15.21 -4.49
CA ASP A 115 12.41 -15.75 -5.42
C ASP A 115 11.43 -16.75 -4.81
N LYS A 116 11.77 -17.34 -3.67
CA LYS A 116 10.94 -18.33 -2.97
C LYS A 116 10.15 -17.70 -1.82
N ALA A 117 10.29 -16.40 -1.59
CA ALA A 117 9.61 -15.74 -0.49
C ALA A 117 8.10 -15.59 -0.76
N TYR A 118 7.28 -15.81 0.27
CA TYR A 118 5.82 -15.73 0.17
C TYR A 118 5.16 -15.38 1.51
N ILE A 119 3.93 -14.86 1.44
CA ILE A 119 3.02 -14.70 2.56
C ILE A 119 1.89 -15.73 2.44
N GLU A 120 1.70 -16.53 3.50
CA GLU A 120 0.61 -17.49 3.62
C GLU A 120 -0.61 -16.83 4.27
N ILE A 121 -1.72 -16.84 3.55
CA ILE A 121 -2.97 -16.24 4.00
C ILE A 121 -4.11 -17.25 3.98
N ARG A 122 -5.14 -16.96 4.78
CA ARG A 122 -6.48 -17.55 4.62
C ARG A 122 -7.48 -16.41 4.51
N VAL A 123 -8.29 -16.42 3.46
CA VAL A 123 -9.35 -15.43 3.24
C VAL A 123 -10.69 -16.15 3.39
N ARG A 124 -11.60 -15.56 4.16
CA ARG A 124 -13.00 -15.96 4.24
C ARG A 124 -13.87 -14.78 3.82
N ALA A 125 -14.83 -15.02 2.93
CA ALA A 125 -15.77 -14.01 2.46
C ALA A 125 -17.20 -14.41 2.82
N LYS A 126 -17.99 -13.45 3.28
CA LYS A 126 -19.42 -13.63 3.57
C LYS A 126 -20.20 -12.43 3.04
N GLU A 127 -21.38 -12.67 2.48
CA GLU A 127 -22.29 -11.60 2.12
C GLU A 127 -22.72 -10.82 3.36
N SER A 128 -22.71 -9.50 3.23
CA SER A 128 -23.13 -8.56 4.27
C SER A 128 -24.46 -7.97 3.85
N ASP A 129 -25.48 -8.12 4.70
CA ASP A 129 -26.81 -7.52 4.48
C ASP A 129 -26.75 -5.99 4.44
N ASP A 130 -25.69 -5.39 4.99
CA ASP A 130 -25.39 -3.97 4.86
C ASP A 130 -24.55 -3.70 3.60
N THR A 131 -25.15 -3.03 2.61
CA THR A 131 -24.43 -2.39 1.48
C THR A 131 -23.67 -1.13 1.89
N ALA A 132 -23.84 -0.68 3.14
CA ALA A 132 -23.20 0.50 3.70
C ALA A 132 -21.82 0.18 4.28
N THR A 133 -20.79 0.82 3.72
CA THR A 133 -19.48 0.93 4.38
C THR A 133 -19.68 1.60 5.74
N PRO A 134 -19.27 1.03 6.89
CA PRO A 134 -19.44 1.69 8.17
C PRO A 134 -18.48 2.89 8.21
N SER A 135 -19.04 4.08 7.98
CA SER A 135 -18.44 5.34 8.41
C SER A 135 -18.72 5.50 9.90
N HIS A 136 -17.75 6.03 10.64
CA HIS A 136 -17.75 6.22 12.08
C HIS A 136 -19.12 6.51 12.71
N ARG A 137 -19.57 5.63 13.61
CA ARG A 137 -20.21 6.04 14.86
C ARG A 137 -20.20 4.89 15.87
N GLY A 138 -19.54 5.16 17.00
CA GLY A 138 -19.49 4.25 18.12
C GLY A 138 -20.84 4.01 18.78
N SER A 139 -20.94 2.81 19.34
CA SER A 139 -21.65 2.42 20.55
C SER A 139 -23.12 2.80 20.71
N ILE A 140 -23.95 1.79 20.45
CA ILE A 140 -25.30 1.60 20.96
C ILE A 140 -25.32 1.70 22.49
N THR A 141 -26.13 2.60 23.03
CA THR A 141 -26.67 2.52 24.39
C THR A 141 -28.19 2.49 24.29
N GLN A 142 -28.73 1.28 24.21
CA GLN A 142 -30.13 1.00 24.54
C GLN A 142 -30.33 1.22 26.04
N ARG A 143 -31.23 2.14 26.44
CA ARG A 143 -31.76 2.19 27.81
C ARG A 143 -33.29 2.08 27.79
N ARG A 144 -33.71 0.89 28.24
CA ARG A 144 -34.94 0.42 28.90
C ARG A 144 -36.12 1.40 29.06
N LYS A 145 -37.29 0.94 28.59
CA LYS A 145 -38.62 1.29 29.12
C LYS A 145 -38.84 0.60 30.46
N THR A 146 -39.42 1.30 31.44
CA THR A 146 -39.98 0.75 32.67
C THR A 146 -41.50 0.89 32.66
N ILE A 147 -42.17 -0.21 32.97
CA ILE A 147 -43.60 -0.37 33.30
C ILE A 147 -43.74 -0.28 34.82
N LEU A 148 -44.85 0.31 35.32
CA LEU A 148 -45.53 0.12 36.63
C LEU A 148 -46.51 1.31 36.76
N GLN A 149 -47.76 1.24 37.25
CA GLN A 149 -48.63 0.20 37.78
C GLN A 149 -50.04 0.83 37.89
N GLN A 150 -51.10 0.02 37.81
CA GLN A 150 -52.49 0.40 38.14
C GLN A 150 -52.64 0.63 39.66
N ASP A 151 -53.58 1.48 40.08
CA ASP A 151 -54.71 1.05 40.91
C ASP A 151 -55.81 2.11 41.09
N ASN A 152 -57.03 1.59 41.14
CA ASN A 152 -58.33 2.26 41.23
C ASN A 152 -58.59 2.92 42.60
N THR A 153 -59.51 3.89 42.65
CA THR A 153 -60.69 3.83 43.55
C THR A 153 -61.67 4.99 43.28
N ASP A 154 -62.94 4.62 43.11
CA ASP A 154 -64.13 5.47 43.10
C ASP A 154 -64.39 6.11 44.47
N ILE A 155 -64.46 7.44 44.57
CA ILE A 155 -65.18 8.15 45.67
C ILE A 155 -65.82 9.45 45.16
N GLN A 156 -67.15 9.38 45.06
CA GLN A 156 -68.18 10.37 45.40
C GLN A 156 -67.98 11.86 45.06
N SER A 157 -68.83 12.27 44.14
CA SER A 157 -69.55 13.53 43.99
C SER A 157 -69.81 14.29 45.30
N GLN A 158 -69.09 15.40 45.49
CA GLN A 158 -69.51 16.69 46.10
C GLN A 158 -68.25 17.53 46.31
N ARG A 159 -68.07 18.60 45.51
CA ARG A 159 -67.10 19.75 45.61
C ARG A 159 -66.56 20.12 44.23
N SER A 160 -67.41 20.61 43.35
CA SER A 160 -67.03 21.02 41.99
C SER A 160 -66.43 22.42 41.87
N ASN A 161 -66.30 23.20 42.97
CA ASN A 161 -65.81 24.59 42.87
C ASN A 161 -64.55 24.88 43.73
N ILE A 162 -63.89 23.87 44.33
CA ILE A 162 -62.64 24.04 45.12
C ILE A 162 -61.51 23.10 44.62
N ARG A 163 -61.84 22.09 43.80
CA ARG A 163 -60.84 21.17 43.23
C ARG A 163 -60.10 21.77 42.03
N ASP A 164 -60.77 22.60 41.26
CA ASP A 164 -60.20 23.22 40.05
C ASP A 164 -59.02 24.14 40.39
N ASP A 165 -59.12 24.98 41.43
CA ASP A 165 -58.00 25.85 41.85
C ASP A 165 -56.74 25.08 42.28
N LYS A 166 -56.90 23.91 42.91
CA LYS A 166 -55.76 23.07 43.35
C LYS A 166 -55.13 22.30 42.19
N GLU A 167 -55.91 21.91 41.19
CA GLU A 167 -55.39 21.30 39.97
C GLU A 167 -54.73 22.34 39.08
N GLU A 168 -55.31 23.53 38.97
CA GLU A 168 -54.74 24.67 38.26
C GLU A 168 -53.41 25.11 38.89
N GLN A 169 -53.32 25.16 40.22
CA GLN A 169 -52.08 25.50 40.90
C GLN A 169 -51.00 24.40 40.77
N LYS A 170 -51.41 23.13 40.68
CA LYS A 170 -50.48 22.02 40.35
C LYS A 170 -49.98 22.11 38.90
N LEU A 171 -50.87 22.42 37.96
CA LEU A 171 -50.54 22.63 36.55
C LEU A 171 -49.61 23.82 36.37
N MET A 172 -49.85 24.93 37.07
CA MET A 172 -48.97 26.10 37.09
C MET A 172 -47.57 25.75 37.62
N ASN A 173 -47.48 25.03 38.73
CA ASN A 173 -46.19 24.58 39.27
C ASN A 173 -45.46 23.61 38.32
N GLN A 174 -46.20 22.73 37.63
CA GLN A 174 -45.62 21.85 36.60
C GLN A 174 -45.12 22.66 35.40
N LEU A 175 -45.86 23.67 34.98
CA LEU A 175 -45.52 24.54 33.86
C LEU A 175 -44.28 25.39 34.18
N GLU A 176 -44.17 25.92 35.40
CA GLU A 176 -42.98 26.64 35.86
C GLU A 176 -41.74 25.74 35.92
N ASN A 177 -41.89 24.51 36.42
CA ASN A 177 -40.81 23.52 36.42
C ASN A 177 -40.35 23.15 35.01
N LEU A 178 -41.30 22.95 34.08
CA LEU A 178 -40.98 22.68 32.67
C LEU A 178 -40.30 23.86 31.99
N LEU A 179 -40.72 25.10 32.27
CA LEU A 179 -40.08 26.30 31.74
C LEU A 179 -38.63 26.45 32.24
N ASN A 180 -38.39 26.17 33.53
CA ASN A 180 -37.05 26.19 34.10
C ASN A 180 -36.15 25.08 33.50
N GLU A 181 -36.71 23.89 33.25
CA GLU A 181 -35.98 22.81 32.59
C GLU A 181 -35.64 23.14 31.14
N ILE A 182 -36.56 23.76 30.39
CA ILE A 182 -36.31 24.24 29.03
C ILE A 182 -35.19 25.29 29.01
N ASP A 183 -35.20 26.26 29.93
CA ASP A 183 -34.14 27.28 29.99
C ASP A 183 -32.77 26.67 30.32
N LEU A 184 -32.74 25.69 31.24
CA LEU A 184 -31.53 24.96 31.56
C LEU A 184 -31.01 24.17 30.35
N GLN A 185 -31.88 23.48 29.61
CA GLN A 185 -31.50 22.76 28.40
C GLN A 185 -31.02 23.70 27.29
N ARG A 186 -31.64 24.88 27.14
CA ARG A 186 -31.19 25.91 26.18
C ARG A 186 -29.77 26.38 26.50
N LYS A 187 -29.48 26.70 27.77
CA LYS A 187 -28.14 27.09 28.22
C LYS A 187 -27.10 25.98 28.01
N GLN A 188 -27.46 24.72 28.27
CA GLN A 188 -26.58 23.58 28.02
C GLN A 188 -26.31 23.38 26.53
N ASN A 189 -27.34 23.52 25.68
CA ASN A 189 -27.17 23.41 24.23
C ASN A 189 -26.32 24.55 23.68
N GLN A 190 -26.47 25.77 24.18
CA GLN A 190 -25.64 26.91 23.77
C GLN A 190 -24.16 26.69 24.13
N LYS A 191 -23.87 26.17 25.34
CA LYS A 191 -22.50 25.80 25.73
C LYS A 191 -21.93 24.70 24.83
N LYS A 192 -22.70 23.65 24.55
CA LYS A 192 -22.29 22.58 23.62
C LYS A 192 -22.04 23.12 22.20
N GLN A 193 -22.84 24.07 21.73
CA GLN A 193 -22.64 24.71 20.44
C GLN A 193 -21.29 25.45 20.38
N GLN A 194 -20.95 26.21 21.43
CA GLN A 194 -19.67 26.90 21.54
C GLN A 194 -18.48 25.92 21.61
N GLU A 195 -18.62 24.81 22.34
CA GLU A 195 -17.60 23.76 22.36
C GLU A 195 -17.40 23.11 20.98
N ILE A 196 -18.48 22.92 20.21
CA ILE A 196 -18.41 22.38 18.84
C ILE A 196 -17.69 23.36 17.92
N GLU A 197 -18.01 24.65 17.99
CA GLU A 197 -17.36 25.70 17.21
C GLU A 197 -15.87 25.81 17.54
N GLY A 198 -15.51 25.81 18.83
CA GLY A 198 -14.11 25.80 19.26
C GLY A 198 -13.34 24.57 18.77
N LYS A 199 -13.97 23.37 18.80
CA LYS A 199 -13.35 22.15 18.25
C LYS A 199 -13.19 22.22 16.73
N LYS A 200 -14.17 22.75 16.00
CA LYS A 200 -14.06 22.94 14.54
C LYS A 200 -12.91 23.87 14.17
N GLN A 201 -12.74 24.97 14.91
CA GLN A 201 -11.66 25.91 14.66
C GLN A 201 -10.29 25.29 14.93
N SER A 202 -10.13 24.60 16.06
CA SER A 202 -8.89 23.86 16.36
C SER A 202 -8.58 22.77 15.33
N GLN A 203 -9.59 22.09 14.80
CA GLN A 203 -9.41 21.13 13.71
C GLN A 203 -8.91 21.82 12.44
N ASN A 204 -9.47 22.97 12.09
CA ASN A 204 -9.10 23.71 10.89
C ASN A 204 -7.64 24.21 10.97
N ASP A 205 -7.21 24.67 12.15
CA ASP A 205 -5.82 25.09 12.39
C ASP A 205 -4.84 23.92 12.27
N GLN A 206 -5.21 22.73 12.77
CA GLN A 206 -4.40 21.51 12.59
C GLN A 206 -4.28 21.11 11.13
N TYR A 207 -5.34 21.22 10.34
CA TYR A 207 -5.29 20.92 8.90
C TYR A 207 -4.45 21.92 8.11
N ALA A 208 -4.48 23.21 8.49
CA ALA A 208 -3.62 24.22 7.87
C ALA A 208 -2.13 23.89 8.07
N HIS A 209 -1.72 23.51 9.28
CA HIS A 209 -0.34 23.11 9.57
C HIS A 209 0.12 21.85 8.83
N LEU A 210 -0.76 20.84 8.68
CA LEU A 210 -0.44 19.64 7.90
C LEU A 210 -0.19 19.96 6.43
N SER A 211 -1.00 20.85 5.84
CA SER A 211 -0.83 21.33 4.46
C SER A 211 0.53 21.99 4.25
N ASP A 212 0.99 22.82 5.17
CA ASP A 212 2.27 23.52 5.02
C ASP A 212 3.48 22.60 5.20
N ILE A 213 3.41 21.66 6.16
CA ILE A 213 4.45 20.63 6.32
C ILE A 213 4.58 19.77 5.06
N ASP A 214 3.47 19.41 4.42
CA ASP A 214 3.50 18.59 3.20
C ASP A 214 3.99 19.38 1.98
N LYS A 215 3.73 20.70 1.91
CA LYS A 215 4.35 21.59 0.91
C LYS A 215 5.86 21.69 1.10
N ASP A 216 6.35 21.85 2.33
CA ASP A 216 7.79 21.92 2.60
C ASP A 216 8.50 20.61 2.22
N LYS A 217 7.89 19.46 2.54
CA LYS A 217 8.40 18.16 2.09
C LYS A 217 8.43 18.04 0.57
N LEU A 218 7.41 18.52 -0.13
CA LEU A 218 7.36 18.54 -1.59
C LEU A 218 8.51 19.37 -2.18
N ILE A 219 8.78 20.55 -1.63
CA ILE A 219 9.90 21.41 -2.06
C ILE A 219 11.24 20.70 -1.87
N VAL A 220 11.45 20.04 -0.72
CA VAL A 220 12.67 19.28 -0.45
C VAL A 220 12.83 18.10 -1.41
N LEU A 221 11.75 17.34 -1.65
CA LEU A 221 11.76 16.21 -2.58
C LEU A 221 12.04 16.67 -4.02
N ASP A 222 11.46 17.78 -4.46
CA ASP A 222 11.70 18.34 -5.80
C ASP A 222 13.16 18.79 -5.96
N GLY A 223 13.73 19.40 -4.92
CA GLY A 223 15.17 19.70 -4.87
C GLY A 223 16.06 18.46 -4.94
N GLN A 224 15.69 17.37 -4.26
CA GLN A 224 16.42 16.09 -4.35
C GLN A 224 16.30 15.45 -5.73
N ILE A 225 15.12 15.51 -6.36
CA ILE A 225 14.88 15.00 -7.72
C ILE A 225 15.75 15.77 -8.71
N LYS A 226 15.78 17.10 -8.61
CA LYS A 226 16.61 17.95 -9.46
C LYS A 226 18.10 17.61 -9.32
N ASN A 227 18.60 17.50 -8.09
CA ASN A 227 20.00 17.11 -7.85
C ASN A 227 20.34 15.73 -8.43
N LYS A 228 19.45 14.73 -8.25
CA LYS A 228 19.65 13.39 -8.82
C LYS A 228 19.63 13.41 -10.35
N LYS A 229 18.78 14.23 -10.95
CA LYS A 229 18.72 14.41 -12.40
C LYS A 229 20.01 15.02 -12.95
N ASP A 230 20.56 16.05 -12.31
CA ASP A 230 21.83 16.66 -12.71
C ASP A 230 23.00 15.66 -12.63
N VAL A 231 23.01 14.80 -11.61
CA VAL A 231 24.01 13.71 -11.50
C VAL A 231 23.82 12.67 -12.60
N PHE A 232 22.58 12.28 -12.89
CA PHE A 232 22.26 11.34 -13.97
C PHE A 232 22.72 11.87 -15.34
N ASP A 233 22.44 13.14 -15.63
CA ASP A 233 22.82 13.78 -16.89
C ASP A 233 24.35 13.84 -17.05
N LYS A 234 25.09 14.17 -15.97
CA LYS A 234 26.55 14.11 -15.96
C LYS A 234 27.10 12.70 -16.20
N MET A 235 26.49 11.69 -15.57
CA MET A 235 26.88 10.30 -15.76
C MET A 235 26.60 9.83 -17.19
N SER A 236 25.47 10.22 -17.77
CA SER A 236 25.10 9.89 -19.16
C SER A 236 26.10 10.45 -20.17
N VAL A 237 26.55 11.70 -19.99
CA VAL A 237 27.61 12.30 -20.82
C VAL A 237 28.91 11.51 -20.67
N LYS A 238 29.32 11.20 -19.43
CA LYS A 238 30.55 10.44 -19.17
C LYS A 238 30.51 9.03 -19.76
N THR A 239 29.37 8.35 -19.74
CA THR A 239 29.20 7.05 -20.39
C THR A 239 29.41 7.14 -21.89
N LYS A 240 28.84 8.15 -22.56
CA LYS A 240 29.05 8.36 -24.01
C LYS A 240 30.51 8.66 -24.35
N GLU A 241 31.21 9.43 -23.51
CA GLU A 241 32.64 9.69 -23.68
C GLU A 241 33.47 8.40 -23.59
N LEU A 242 33.19 7.56 -22.58
CA LEU A 242 33.86 6.27 -22.40
C LEU A 242 33.56 5.28 -23.54
N GLU A 243 32.33 5.24 -24.05
CA GLU A 243 31.96 4.43 -25.21
C GLU A 243 32.74 4.85 -26.47
N SER A 244 32.87 6.16 -26.69
CA SER A 244 33.66 6.72 -27.81
C SER A 244 35.15 6.38 -27.67
N GLU A 245 35.71 6.44 -26.46
CA GLU A 245 37.10 6.09 -26.19
C GLU A 245 37.35 4.58 -26.39
N ALA A 246 36.44 3.73 -25.90
CA ALA A 246 36.52 2.29 -26.09
C ALA A 246 36.50 1.90 -27.59
N GLU A 247 35.66 2.54 -28.39
CA GLU A 247 35.60 2.29 -29.83
C GLU A 247 36.90 2.71 -30.55
N LYS A 248 37.49 3.85 -30.17
CA LYS A 248 38.80 4.28 -30.69
C LYS A 248 39.90 3.28 -30.35
N LEU A 249 39.95 2.81 -29.10
CA LEU A 249 40.93 1.81 -28.68
C LEU A 249 40.78 0.51 -29.47
N LYS A 250 39.54 0.04 -29.66
CA LYS A 250 39.24 -1.14 -30.46
C LYS A 250 39.72 -1.00 -31.91
N GLN A 251 39.52 0.16 -32.53
CA GLN A 251 40.04 0.45 -33.88
C GLN A 251 41.57 0.44 -33.93
N MET A 252 42.24 1.02 -32.91
CA MET A 252 43.71 1.00 -32.83
C MET A 252 44.26 -0.41 -32.66
N THR A 253 43.64 -1.25 -31.83
CA THR A 253 44.04 -2.65 -31.65
C THR A 253 43.90 -3.43 -32.96
N ASN A 254 42.76 -3.30 -33.64
CA ASN A 254 42.52 -3.96 -34.93
C ASN A 254 43.55 -3.53 -36.00
N LEU A 255 43.88 -2.23 -36.07
CA LEU A 255 44.89 -1.72 -37.00
C LEU A 255 46.29 -2.29 -36.70
N SER A 256 46.65 -2.38 -35.41
CA SER A 256 47.93 -2.94 -34.99
C SER A 256 48.05 -4.43 -35.34
N GLU A 257 46.99 -5.20 -35.15
CA GLU A 257 46.94 -6.62 -35.54
C GLU A 257 47.04 -6.80 -37.06
N LEU A 258 46.30 -6.00 -37.83
CA LEU A 258 46.40 -6.00 -39.30
C LEU A 258 47.80 -5.65 -39.79
N MET A 259 48.47 -4.67 -39.17
CA MET A 259 49.87 -4.33 -39.49
C MET A 259 50.82 -5.51 -39.23
N LYS A 260 50.66 -6.22 -38.12
CA LYS A 260 51.48 -7.42 -37.82
C LYS A 260 51.27 -8.52 -38.84
N ILE A 261 50.01 -8.78 -39.22
CA ILE A 261 49.67 -9.77 -40.26
C ILE A 261 50.30 -9.36 -41.59
N LYS A 262 50.16 -8.09 -41.99
CA LYS A 262 50.76 -7.58 -43.24
C LYS A 262 52.28 -7.77 -43.24
N MET A 263 52.98 -7.46 -42.14
CA MET A 263 54.42 -7.67 -42.06
C MET A 263 54.82 -9.13 -42.22
N LEU A 264 54.03 -10.08 -41.68
CA LEU A 264 54.25 -11.51 -41.85
C LEU A 264 54.03 -11.93 -43.31
N CYS A 265 52.93 -11.49 -43.93
CA CYS A 265 52.66 -11.75 -45.35
C CYS A 265 53.78 -11.21 -46.26
N ASP A 266 54.22 -9.97 -46.05
CA ASP A 266 55.31 -9.34 -46.80
C ASP A 266 56.65 -10.08 -46.61
N LYS A 267 56.85 -10.74 -45.47
CA LYS A 267 58.02 -11.57 -45.21
C LYS A 267 57.94 -12.89 -45.96
N THR A 268 56.81 -13.61 -45.84
CA THR A 268 56.59 -14.88 -46.53
C THR A 268 56.61 -14.72 -48.05
N GLN A 269 56.08 -13.60 -48.58
CA GLN A 269 56.16 -13.30 -50.00
C GLN A 269 57.61 -13.15 -50.47
N ARG A 270 58.45 -12.45 -49.70
CA ARG A 270 59.88 -12.30 -50.03
C ARG A 270 60.63 -13.64 -50.00
N GLU A 271 60.32 -14.51 -49.03
CA GLU A 271 60.88 -15.86 -48.97
C GLU A 271 60.43 -16.70 -50.18
N HIS A 272 59.16 -16.61 -50.57
CA HIS A 272 58.63 -17.28 -51.76
C HIS A 272 59.30 -16.78 -53.05
N ASP A 273 59.38 -15.47 -53.26
CA ASP A 273 60.04 -14.87 -54.43
C ASP A 273 61.53 -15.26 -54.50
N GLN A 274 62.18 -15.44 -53.35
CA GLN A 274 63.55 -15.93 -53.28
C GLN A 274 63.64 -17.40 -53.69
N PHE A 275 62.76 -18.27 -53.19
CA PHE A 275 62.71 -19.67 -53.59
C PHE A 275 62.41 -19.84 -55.08
N GLU A 276 61.50 -19.05 -55.65
CA GLU A 276 61.22 -19.07 -57.08
C GLU A 276 62.45 -18.71 -57.92
N LYS A 277 63.22 -17.70 -57.49
CA LYS A 277 64.50 -17.36 -58.14
C LYS A 277 65.51 -18.50 -58.03
N GLU A 278 65.66 -19.10 -56.86
CA GLU A 278 66.59 -20.22 -56.65
C GLU A 278 66.20 -21.44 -57.52
N ILE A 279 64.90 -21.72 -57.67
CA ILE A 279 64.40 -22.76 -58.57
C ILE A 279 64.68 -22.40 -60.03
N ALA A 280 64.40 -21.17 -60.44
CA ALA A 280 64.67 -20.71 -61.81
C ALA A 280 66.15 -20.84 -62.17
N ASP A 281 67.04 -20.41 -61.27
CA ASP A 281 68.50 -20.52 -61.41
C ASP A 281 68.98 -21.99 -61.44
N PHE A 282 68.29 -22.91 -60.75
CA PHE A 282 68.62 -24.33 -60.76
C PHE A 282 68.26 -25.01 -62.09
N TYR A 283 67.12 -24.65 -62.68
CA TYR A 283 66.63 -25.20 -63.94
C TYR A 283 67.06 -24.42 -65.18
N ASP A 284 67.96 -23.45 -65.04
CA ASP A 284 68.46 -22.68 -66.16
C ASP A 284 69.19 -23.59 -67.17
N ILE A 285 68.72 -23.58 -68.42
CA ILE A 285 69.06 -24.52 -69.49
C ILE A 285 70.55 -24.46 -69.82
N ASP A 286 71.21 -23.34 -69.55
CA ASP A 286 72.63 -23.13 -69.76
C ASP A 286 73.53 -24.03 -68.89
N ARG A 287 72.99 -24.64 -67.80
CA ARG A 287 73.72 -25.64 -67.00
C ARG A 287 73.77 -27.05 -67.61
N PHE A 288 72.92 -27.34 -68.57
CA PHE A 288 72.81 -28.69 -69.16
C PHE A 288 73.35 -28.79 -70.60
N GLN A 289 73.91 -27.71 -71.16
CA GLN A 289 74.67 -27.76 -72.41
C GLN A 289 76.12 -28.18 -72.14
N LEU A 290 76.37 -29.49 -72.17
CA LEU A 290 77.69 -30.13 -72.27
C LEU A 290 77.73 -31.00 -73.52
#